data_AF-A0AAV6BZS2-F1
#
_entry.id   AF-A0AAV6BZS2-F1
#
_cell.length_a   1.000
_cell.length_b   1.000
_cell.length_c   1.000
_cell.angle_alpha   90.00
_cell.angle_beta   90.00
_cell.angle_gamma   90.00
#
_symmetry.space_group_name_H-M   'P 1'
#
loop_
_entity.id
_entity.type
_entity.pdbx_description
1 polymer ?
#
loop_
_entity_poly.entity_id
_entity_poly.type
_entity_poly.pdbx_seq_one_letter_code
_entity_poly.pdbx_strand_id
1 'polypeptide(L)'
;MAFVRRKGNSFYLVHNVRRGGKVTQLHLARLGERARITDEVVREVSKRHPLVRLNWNALREKLNDRQLLANPDSPAARKLVASLATLNLDLAGLFPPLLRSSGSPRAAQEILLQLRLLQSTIQVKLDQFDRERGRQGAFLRAI
;
A
#
# COMPACT_ATOMS: atom_id res chain seq x y z
N MET A 1 12.68 -10.55 -18.86
CA MET A 1 12.35 -9.28 -18.16
C MET A 1 11.27 -9.55 -17.12
N ALA A 2 11.42 -9.04 -15.90
CA ALA A 2 10.44 -9.23 -14.82
C ALA A 2 9.52 -8.03 -14.63
N PHE A 3 8.27 -8.30 -14.27
CA PHE A 3 7.24 -7.30 -14.00
C PHE A 3 6.14 -7.89 -13.13
N VAL A 4 5.26 -7.03 -12.60
CA VAL A 4 4.08 -7.46 -11.85
C VAL A 4 2.86 -7.48 -12.74
N ARG A 5 2.10 -8.58 -12.65
CA ARG A 5 0.84 -8.79 -13.36
C ARG A 5 -0.30 -8.92 -12.34
N ARG A 6 -1.45 -8.33 -12.64
CA ARG A 6 -2.69 -8.57 -11.90
C ARG A 6 -3.47 -9.74 -12.53
N LYS A 7 -3.96 -10.65 -11.70
CA LYS A 7 -4.94 -11.69 -12.08
C LYS A 7 -6.00 -11.76 -10.99
N GLY A 8 -7.23 -11.34 -11.31
CA GLY A 8 -8.30 -11.17 -10.34
C GLY A 8 -7.95 -10.10 -9.28
N ASN A 9 -8.16 -10.44 -8.01
CA ASN A 9 -7.82 -9.56 -6.87
C ASN A 9 -6.39 -9.76 -6.34
N SER A 10 -5.53 -10.47 -7.08
CA SER A 10 -4.16 -10.75 -6.65
C SER A 10 -3.13 -10.30 -7.68
N PHE A 11 -1.99 -9.85 -7.17
CA PHE A 11 -0.80 -9.50 -7.94
C PHE A 11 0.19 -10.66 -7.93
N TYR A 12 0.91 -10.82 -9.03
CA TYR A 12 1.89 -11.87 -9.26
C TYR A 12 3.15 -11.26 -9.84
N LEU A 13 4.32 -11.66 -9.32
CA LEU A 13 5.60 -11.36 -9.93
C LEU A 13 5.89 -12.41 -11.00
N VAL A 14 6.13 -11.97 -12.23
CA VAL A 14 6.39 -12.84 -13.39
C VAL A 14 7.66 -12.41 -14.11
N HIS A 15 8.31 -13.36 -14.79
CA HIS A 15 9.47 -13.12 -15.64
C HIS A 15 9.29 -13.75 -17.02
N ASN A 16 9.41 -12.94 -18.06
CA ASN A 16 9.42 -13.45 -19.44
C ASN A 16 10.76 -14.16 -19.72
N VAL A 17 10.69 -15.46 -19.99
CA VAL A 17 11.81 -16.29 -20.46
C VAL A 17 11.59 -16.69 -21.91
N ARG A 18 12.66 -16.86 -22.69
CA ARG A 18 12.59 -17.45 -24.05
C ARG A 18 12.97 -18.92 -23.98
N ARG A 19 12.12 -19.80 -24.53
CA ARG A 19 12.37 -21.23 -24.65
C ARG A 19 11.96 -21.69 -26.05
N GLY A 20 12.93 -22.20 -26.83
CA GLY A 20 12.68 -22.69 -28.19
C GLY A 20 12.04 -21.67 -29.12
N GLY A 21 12.53 -20.41 -29.10
CA GLY A 21 12.01 -19.32 -29.95
C GLY A 21 10.70 -18.67 -29.47
N LYS A 22 9.99 -19.26 -28.50
CA LYS A 22 8.76 -18.70 -27.93
C LYS A 22 9.01 -17.98 -26.60
N VAL A 23 8.30 -16.89 -26.35
CA VAL A 23 8.31 -16.18 -25.06
C VAL A 23 7.27 -16.80 -24.14
N THR A 24 7.71 -17.27 -22.98
CA THR A 24 6.84 -17.86 -21.94
C THR A 24 6.96 -17.09 -20.62
N GLN A 25 5.87 -17.00 -19.87
CA GLN A 25 5.84 -16.35 -18.57
C GLN A 25 6.18 -17.34 -17.45
N LEU A 26 7.29 -17.11 -16.75
CA LEU A 26 7.63 -17.81 -15.53
C LEU A 26 6.98 -17.09 -14.35
N HIS A 27 6.17 -17.80 -13.56
CA HIS A 27 5.59 -17.28 -12.32
C HIS A 27 6.61 -17.38 -11.20
N LEU A 28 7.01 -16.25 -10.62
CA LEU A 28 8.02 -16.19 -9.58
C LEU A 28 7.40 -16.19 -8.18
N ALA A 29 6.37 -15.38 -7.95
CA ALA A 29 5.69 -15.28 -6.67
C ALA A 29 4.27 -14.72 -6.79
N ARG A 30 3.42 -15.03 -5.81
CA ARG A 30 2.14 -14.35 -5.58
C ARG A 30 2.36 -13.26 -4.54
N LEU A 31 2.02 -12.01 -4.87
CA LEU A 31 2.22 -10.83 -4.02
C LEU A 31 0.98 -10.50 -3.17
N GLY A 32 -0.17 -11.12 -3.44
CA GLY A 32 -1.43 -10.87 -2.72
C GLY A 32 -2.20 -9.67 -3.27
N GLU A 33 -3.06 -9.06 -2.45
CA GLU A 33 -3.96 -7.96 -2.89
C GLU A 33 -3.26 -6.64 -3.18
N ARG A 34 -2.07 -6.44 -2.60
CA ARG A 34 -1.24 -5.25 -2.81
C ARG A 34 0.06 -5.71 -3.44
N ALA A 35 0.44 -5.14 -4.57
CA ALA A 35 1.71 -5.44 -5.20
C ALA A 35 2.88 -4.87 -4.37
N ARG A 36 3.34 -5.62 -3.37
CA ARG A 36 4.51 -5.28 -2.55
C ARG A 36 5.57 -6.36 -2.67
N ILE A 37 6.82 -5.94 -2.82
CA ILE A 37 8.00 -6.83 -2.78
C ILE A 37 8.64 -6.70 -1.41
N THR A 38 8.27 -7.60 -0.49
CA THR A 38 8.87 -7.72 0.85
C THR A 38 10.20 -8.49 0.77
N ASP A 39 11.01 -8.42 1.82
CA ASP A 39 12.25 -9.21 1.90
C ASP A 39 11.99 -10.72 1.89
N GLU A 40 10.84 -11.15 2.43
CA GLU A 40 10.40 -12.54 2.35
C GLU A 40 10.17 -12.99 0.90
N VAL A 41 9.48 -12.17 0.09
CA VAL A 41 9.30 -12.45 -1.35
C VAL A 41 10.65 -12.52 -2.06
N VAL A 42 11.57 -11.60 -1.76
CA VAL A 42 12.92 -11.61 -2.35
C VAL A 42 13.66 -12.91 -2.01
N ARG A 43 13.64 -13.31 -0.74
CA ARG A 43 14.29 -14.54 -0.26
C ARG A 43 13.67 -15.78 -0.90
N GLU A 44 12.34 -15.87 -0.92
CA GLU A 44 11.62 -17.00 -1.53
C GLU A 44 11.93 -17.13 -3.02
N VAL A 45 11.83 -16.04 -3.78
CA VAL A 45 12.11 -16.05 -5.21
C VAL A 45 13.57 -16.37 -5.49
N SER A 46 14.51 -15.80 -4.73
CA SER A 46 15.94 -16.08 -4.91
C SER A 46 16.28 -17.54 -4.60
N LYS A 47 15.60 -18.17 -3.63
CA LYS A 47 15.76 -19.59 -3.30
C LYS A 47 15.15 -20.51 -4.38
N ARG A 48 13.94 -20.20 -4.86
CA ARG A 48 13.21 -21.03 -5.83
C ARG A 48 13.70 -20.85 -7.27
N HIS A 49 14.24 -19.68 -7.59
CA HIS A 49 14.67 -19.29 -8.92
C HIS A 49 16.08 -18.68 -8.92
N PRO A 50 17.12 -19.43 -8.48
CA PRO A 50 18.48 -18.88 -8.29
C PRO A 50 19.14 -18.38 -9.59
N LEU A 51 18.70 -18.89 -10.75
CA LEU A 51 19.21 -18.48 -12.06
C LEU A 51 18.57 -17.19 -12.59
N VAL A 52 17.48 -16.73 -11.98
CA VAL A 52 16.77 -15.52 -12.43
C VAL A 52 17.35 -14.30 -11.70
N ARG A 53 18.21 -13.55 -12.40
CA ARG A 53 18.71 -12.27 -11.88
C ARG A 53 17.64 -11.19 -12.02
N LEU A 54 17.21 -10.63 -10.88
CA LEU A 54 16.20 -9.58 -10.80
C LEU A 54 16.81 -8.33 -10.20
N ASN A 55 16.56 -7.17 -10.81
CA ASN A 55 16.83 -5.88 -10.17
C ASN A 55 15.68 -5.56 -9.21
N TRP A 56 15.84 -5.99 -7.96
CA TRP A 56 14.84 -5.81 -6.91
C TRP A 56 14.56 -4.35 -6.60
N ASN A 57 15.57 -3.49 -6.67
CA ASN A 57 15.42 -2.06 -6.41
C ASN A 57 14.53 -1.41 -7.48
N ALA A 58 14.83 -1.64 -8.76
CA ALA A 58 14.01 -1.12 -9.86
C ALA A 58 12.57 -1.68 -9.84
N LEU A 59 12.38 -2.94 -9.44
CA LEU A 59 11.04 -3.52 -9.29
C LEU A 59 10.28 -2.89 -8.11
N ARG A 60 10.96 -2.62 -6.99
CA ARG A 60 10.37 -1.93 -5.84
C ARG A 60 9.99 -0.50 -6.20
N GLU A 61 10.84 0.23 -6.92
CA GLU A 61 10.53 1.59 -7.39
C GLU A 61 9.30 1.62 -8.28
N LYS A 62 9.18 0.71 -9.26
CA LYS A 62 8.00 0.61 -10.12
C LYS A 62 6.71 0.27 -9.39
N LEU A 63 6.79 -0.38 -8.23
CA LEU A 63 5.63 -0.72 -7.40
C LEU A 63 5.31 0.34 -6.34
N ASN A 64 6.34 1.04 -5.88
CA ASN A 64 6.21 2.20 -5.01
C ASN A 64 5.79 3.45 -5.78
N ASP A 65 5.74 3.38 -7.10
CA ASP A 65 5.30 4.47 -7.95
C ASP A 65 3.90 4.90 -7.50
N ARG A 66 3.87 6.12 -6.93
CA ARG A 66 2.79 6.72 -6.12
C ARG A 66 1.46 6.88 -6.86
N GLN A 67 1.38 6.39 -8.10
CA GLN A 67 0.25 6.53 -9.02
C GLN A 67 -1.05 5.87 -8.54
N LEU A 68 -1.00 4.84 -7.71
CA LEU A 68 -2.21 4.14 -7.26
C LEU A 68 -3.15 5.00 -6.41
N LEU A 69 -2.66 6.09 -5.78
CA LEU A 69 -3.50 7.04 -5.04
C LEU A 69 -3.48 8.45 -5.62
N ALA A 70 -2.69 8.70 -6.66
CA ALA A 70 -2.64 10.00 -7.34
C ALA A 70 -3.89 10.25 -8.20
N ASN A 71 -4.53 9.19 -8.70
CA ASN A 71 -5.82 9.30 -9.38
C ASN A 71 -6.97 9.13 -8.35
N PRO A 72 -7.77 10.18 -8.08
CA PRO A 72 -8.87 10.11 -7.11
C PRO A 72 -9.98 9.12 -7.52
N ASP A 73 -10.14 8.85 -8.82
CA ASP A 73 -11.14 7.91 -9.33
C ASP A 73 -10.65 6.46 -9.39
N SER A 74 -9.38 6.22 -9.04
CA SER A 74 -8.80 4.88 -9.08
C SER A 74 -9.50 3.92 -8.10
N PRO A 75 -9.58 2.61 -8.42
CA PRO A 75 -10.11 1.62 -7.48
C PRO A 75 -9.41 1.61 -6.12
N ALA A 76 -8.12 1.97 -6.08
CA ALA A 76 -7.36 2.06 -4.85
C ALA A 76 -7.75 3.27 -4.00
N ALA A 77 -7.99 4.44 -4.61
CA ALA A 77 -8.53 5.61 -3.92
C ALA A 77 -9.94 5.34 -3.39
N ARG A 78 -10.83 4.71 -4.18
CA ARG A 78 -12.16 4.30 -3.71
C ARG A 78 -12.10 3.33 -2.52
N LYS A 79 -11.20 2.33 -2.58
CA LYS A 79 -10.97 1.41 -1.45
C LYS A 79 -10.49 2.16 -0.20
N LEU A 80 -9.60 3.15 -0.36
CA LEU A 80 -9.14 3.98 0.74
C LEU A 80 -10.29 4.77 1.38
N VAL A 81 -11.14 5.43 0.58
CA VAL A 81 -12.32 6.16 1.08
C VAL A 81 -13.25 5.23 1.86
N ALA A 82 -13.56 4.05 1.31
CA ALA A 82 -14.40 3.06 2.00
C ALA A 82 -13.76 2.61 3.33
N SER A 83 -12.45 2.30 3.34
CA SER A 83 -11.75 1.92 4.57
C SER A 83 -11.74 3.03 5.62
N LEU A 84 -11.62 4.30 5.22
CA LEU A 84 -11.70 5.44 6.15
C LEU A 84 -13.10 5.57 6.75
N ALA A 85 -14.15 5.39 5.94
CA ALA A 85 -15.53 5.42 6.42
C ALA A 85 -15.81 4.31 7.44
N THR A 86 -15.39 3.07 7.14
CA THR A 86 -15.50 1.94 8.08
C THR A 86 -14.74 2.21 9.37
N LEU A 87 -13.48 2.67 9.26
CA LEU A 87 -12.68 2.99 10.44
C LEU A 87 -13.35 4.06 11.31
N ASN A 88 -13.93 5.11 10.73
CA ASN A 88 -14.65 6.12 11.51
C ASN A 88 -15.82 5.53 12.30
N LEU A 89 -16.57 4.60 11.71
CA LEU A 89 -17.66 3.90 12.42
C LEU A 89 -17.13 3.01 13.55
N ASP A 90 -16.06 2.25 13.30
CA ASP A 90 -15.43 1.41 14.31
C ASP A 90 -14.89 2.24 15.49
N LEU A 91 -14.27 3.39 15.20
CA LEU A 91 -13.79 4.32 16.21
C LEU A 91 -14.93 4.97 17.00
N ALA A 92 -16.06 5.28 16.37
CA ALA A 92 -17.24 5.78 17.06
C ALA A 92 -17.81 4.74 18.05
N GLY A 93 -17.63 3.46 17.77
CA GLY A 93 -18.00 2.36 18.66
C GLY A 93 -17.00 2.10 19.81
N LEU A 94 -15.79 2.70 19.77
CA LEU A 94 -14.83 2.53 20.87
C LEU A 94 -15.29 3.29 22.11
N PHE A 95 -15.35 2.59 23.24
CA PHE A 95 -15.67 3.18 24.53
C PHE A 95 -14.45 3.09 25.47
N PRO A 96 -13.65 4.18 25.58
CA PRO A 96 -12.39 4.18 26.33
C PRO A 96 -12.48 3.70 27.80
N PRO A 97 -13.55 4.01 28.56
CA PRO A 97 -13.69 3.48 29.91
C PRO A 97 -13.75 1.95 29.97
N LEU A 98 -14.44 1.31 29.03
CA LEU A 98 -14.54 -0.15 28.95
C LEU A 98 -13.22 -0.79 28.49
N LEU A 99 -12.46 -0.12 27.64
CA LEU A 99 -11.13 -0.59 27.24
C LEU A 99 -10.17 -0.66 28.43
N ARG A 100 -10.24 0.31 29.35
CA ARG A 100 -9.40 0.34 30.57
C ARG A 100 -9.83 -0.72 31.60
N SER A 101 -11.11 -1.09 31.64
CA SER A 101 -11.61 -2.13 32.55
C SER A 101 -11.52 -3.56 31.97
N SER A 102 -11.23 -3.72 30.68
CA SER A 102 -11.27 -5.00 29.95
C SER A 102 -10.21 -6.06 30.32
N GLY A 103 -9.50 -5.93 31.45
CA GLY A 103 -8.54 -6.93 31.91
C GLY A 103 -7.26 -7.08 31.06
N SER A 104 -7.13 -6.35 29.95
CA SER A 104 -5.92 -6.32 29.10
C SER A 104 -5.37 -4.90 28.93
N PRO A 105 -4.62 -4.39 29.93
CA PRO A 105 -4.00 -3.06 29.87
C PRO A 105 -3.07 -2.88 28.66
N ARG A 106 -2.40 -3.97 28.24
CA ARG A 106 -1.50 -3.97 27.07
C ARG A 106 -2.25 -3.72 25.76
N ALA A 107 -3.41 -4.36 25.56
CA ALA A 107 -4.21 -4.14 24.36
C ALA A 107 -4.77 -2.71 24.32
N ALA A 108 -5.23 -2.18 25.46
CA ALA A 108 -5.70 -0.80 25.55
C ALA A 108 -4.57 0.22 25.24
N GLN A 109 -3.36 -0.06 25.72
CA GLN A 109 -2.19 0.78 25.43
C GLN A 109 -1.78 0.71 23.96
N GLU A 110 -1.79 -0.47 23.35
CA GLU A 110 -1.50 -0.64 21.92
C GLU A 110 -2.52 0.13 21.07
N ILE A 111 -3.82 0.00 21.37
CA ILE A 111 -4.87 0.76 20.68
C ILE A 111 -4.61 2.27 20.80
N LEU A 112 -4.30 2.77 22.00
CA LEU A 112 -3.99 4.18 22.20
C LEU A 112 -2.78 4.64 21.37
N LEU A 113 -1.71 3.85 21.31
CA LEU A 113 -0.53 4.15 20.51
C LEU A 113 -0.86 4.20 19.01
N GLN A 114 -1.61 3.23 18.51
CA GLN A 114 -2.04 3.18 17.11
C GLN A 114 -2.93 4.38 16.75
N LEU A 115 -3.84 4.78 17.64
CA LEU A 115 -4.68 5.97 17.45
C LEU A 115 -3.87 7.26 17.37
N ARG A 116 -2.85 7.42 18.22
CA ARG A 116 -1.95 8.58 18.17
C ARG A 116 -1.13 8.62 16.88
N LEU A 117 -0.62 7.46 16.43
CA LEU A 117 0.11 7.36 15.18
C LEU A 117 -0.79 7.69 13.98
N LEU A 118 -2.04 7.20 14.00
CA LEU A 118 -3.04 7.50 12.99
C LEU A 118 -3.36 8.99 12.95
N GLN A 119 -3.59 9.62 14.11
CA GLN A 119 -3.84 11.07 14.22
C GLN A 119 -2.71 11.88 13.58
N SER A 120 -1.45 11.58 13.93
CA SER A 120 -0.28 12.26 13.36
C SER A 120 -0.21 12.10 11.83
N THR A 121 -0.44 10.87 11.35
CA THR A 121 -0.43 10.58 9.90
C THR A 121 -1.53 11.35 9.17
N ILE A 122 -2.75 11.40 9.73
CA ILE A 122 -3.88 12.14 9.17
C ILE A 122 -3.56 13.63 9.14
N GLN A 123 -3.05 14.20 10.24
CA GLN A 123 -2.73 15.62 10.32
C GLN A 123 -1.71 16.03 9.24
N VAL A 124 -0.62 15.26 9.09
CA VAL A 124 0.37 15.51 8.03
C VAL A 124 -0.26 15.50 6.64
N LYS A 125 -1.25 14.62 6.40
CA LYS A 125 -1.93 14.54 5.10
C LYS A 125 -2.89 15.71 4.87
N LEU A 126 -3.65 16.11 5.88
CA LEU A 126 -4.51 17.29 5.82
C LEU A 126 -3.69 18.54 5.54
N ASP A 127 -2.58 18.73 6.25
CA ASP A 127 -1.65 19.85 6.04
C ASP A 127 -1.11 19.87 4.59
N GLN A 128 -0.83 18.70 4.01
CA GLN A 128 -0.41 18.58 2.60
C GLN A 128 -1.52 19.05 1.64
N PHE A 129 -2.77 18.61 1.85
CA PHE A 129 -3.91 19.05 1.04
C PHE A 129 -4.21 20.55 1.17
N ASP A 130 -4.07 21.12 2.37
CA ASP A 130 -4.31 22.54 2.60
C ASP A 130 -3.25 23.42 1.93
N ARG A 131 -1.98 23.00 1.97
CA ARG A 131 -0.89 23.67 1.24
C ARG A 131 -1.08 23.62 -0.28
N GLU A 132 -1.56 22.50 -0.82
CA GLU A 132 -1.84 22.37 -2.25
C GLU A 132 -3.01 23.25 -2.70
N ARG A 133 -4.09 23.33 -1.91
CA ARG A 133 -5.19 24.27 -2.15
C ARG A 133 -4.76 25.73 -2.10
N GLY A 134 -3.90 26.09 -1.14
CA GLY A 134 -3.34 27.44 -1.04
C GLY A 134 -2.51 27.84 -2.27
N ARG A 135 -1.73 26.91 -2.84
CA ARG A 135 -0.96 27.15 -4.07
C ARG A 135 -1.84 27.30 -5.31
N GLN A 136 -2.88 26.49 -5.45
CA GLN A 136 -3.83 26.60 -6.57
C GLN A 136 -4.62 27.92 -6.51
N GLY A 137 -5.05 28.34 -5.31
CA GLY A 137 -5.72 29.63 -5.12
C GLY A 137 -4.83 30.84 -5.40
N ALA A 138 -3.53 30.76 -5.08
CA ALA A 138 -2.56 31.81 -5.41
C ALA A 138 -2.26 31.88 -6.91
N PHE A 139 -2.18 30.74 -7.60
CA PHE A 139 -1.98 30.68 -9.04
C PHE A 139 -3.15 31.30 -9.83
N LEU A 140 -4.39 31.04 -9.42
CA LEU A 140 -5.59 31.60 -10.06
C LEU A 140 -5.80 33.10 -9.80
N ARG A 141 -5.08 33.71 -8.85
CA ARG A 141 -5.11 35.15 -8.59
C ARG A 141 -4.00 35.92 -9.30
N ALA A 142 -3.05 35.22 -9.91
CA ALA A 142 -1.90 35.79 -10.60
C ALA A 142 -2.04 35.78 -12.14
N ILE A 143 -3.20 35.33 -12.65
CA ILE A 143 -3.62 35.34 -14.05
C ILE A 143 -4.77 36.34 -14.17
#